data_AF-A0A8S3RLD4-F1
#
_entry.id   AF-A0A8S3RLD4-F1
#
_cell.length_a   1.000
_cell.length_b   1.000
_cell.length_c   1.000
_cell.angle_alpha   90.00
_cell.angle_beta   90.00
_cell.angle_gamma   90.00
#
_symmetry.space_group_name_H-M   'P 1'
#
loop_
_entity.id
_entity.type
_entity.pdbx_description
1 polymer ?
#
loop_
_entity_poly.entity_id
_entity_poly.type
_entity_poly.pdbx_seq_one_letter_code
_entity_poly.pdbx_strand_id
1 'polypeptide(L)'
;MTDRTRILIAFDPKLWNQVCVKKKLELRPDGQYLLDNSQKFLNTGGDIFFYIKSDKKANADQILELLKTGLKDAGITCKDLSITKSNEYGNTLIINGSFREGLANLSDRCSVDQLILIGEMENGEIGGTYMMTQKFKTHWEILGSKPDSTKEEMIGRKIVVISNALIL
;
A
#
# COMPACT_ATOMS: atom_id res chain seq x y z
N MET A 1 -18.99 -9.91 -16.30
CA MET A 1 -18.52 -9.26 -15.06
C MET A 1 -17.93 -7.92 -15.45
N THR A 2 -18.29 -6.84 -14.74
CA THR A 2 -17.66 -5.52 -14.93
C THR A 2 -16.27 -5.52 -14.30
N ASP A 3 -15.28 -4.97 -14.99
CA ASP A 3 -13.92 -4.87 -14.46
C ASP A 3 -13.92 -3.98 -13.21
N ARG A 4 -13.33 -4.44 -12.11
CA ARG A 4 -13.19 -3.59 -10.91
C ARG A 4 -11.88 -2.83 -11.01
N THR A 5 -12.01 -1.52 -11.15
CA THR A 5 -10.90 -0.57 -11.11
C THR A 5 -11.12 0.41 -9.97
N ARG A 6 -10.10 0.66 -9.15
CA ARG A 6 -10.14 1.57 -8.00
C ARG A 6 -8.86 2.39 -7.95
N ILE A 7 -9.00 3.64 -7.53
CA ILE A 7 -7.90 4.57 -7.30
C ILE A 7 -8.08 5.14 -5.91
N LEU A 8 -7.01 5.17 -5.13
CA LEU A 8 -6.91 5.99 -3.92
C LEU A 8 -5.84 7.05 -4.15
N ILE A 9 -6.09 8.24 -3.63
CA ILE A 9 -5.16 9.37 -3.70
C ILE A 9 -4.91 9.81 -2.27
N ALA A 10 -3.65 9.95 -1.90
CA ALA A 10 -3.24 10.52 -0.63
C ALA A 10 -2.34 11.74 -0.88
N PHE A 11 -2.40 12.69 0.03
CA PHE A 11 -1.61 13.91 -0.02
C PHE A 11 -0.75 13.99 1.24
N ASP A 12 0.46 14.52 1.09
CA ASP A 12 1.22 14.98 2.23
C ASP A 12 0.41 16.04 2.99
N PRO A 13 0.30 15.95 4.34
CA PRO A 13 -0.47 16.91 5.12
C PRO A 13 -0.02 18.38 4.95
N LYS A 14 1.27 18.65 4.72
CA LYS A 14 1.76 20.01 4.49
C LYS A 14 1.32 20.51 3.12
N LEU A 15 1.44 19.69 2.07
CA LEU A 15 0.91 20.05 0.75
C LEU A 15 -0.61 20.29 0.81
N TRP A 16 -1.36 19.38 1.43
CA TRP A 16 -2.81 19.51 1.56
C TRP A 16 -3.21 20.83 2.23
N ASN A 17 -2.56 21.20 3.33
CA ASN A 17 -2.87 22.44 4.03
C ASN A 17 -2.55 23.71 3.22
N GLN A 18 -1.68 23.63 2.21
CA GLN A 18 -1.42 24.73 1.28
C GLN A 18 -2.51 24.85 0.22
N VAL A 19 -3.01 23.71 -0.30
CA VAL A 19 -3.95 23.69 -1.44
C VAL A 19 -5.43 23.64 -1.02
N CYS A 20 -5.71 23.17 0.20
CA CYS A 20 -7.05 22.99 0.74
C CYS A 20 -7.24 23.82 2.01
N VAL A 21 -7.69 25.06 1.84
CA VAL A 21 -7.86 26.03 2.94
C VAL A 21 -9.01 25.73 3.91
N LYS A 22 -9.99 24.89 3.51
CA LYS A 22 -11.22 24.67 4.28
C LYS A 22 -11.12 23.54 5.30
N LYS A 23 -10.24 22.56 5.06
CA LYS A 23 -10.16 21.34 5.87
C LYS A 23 -8.71 21.07 6.20
N LYS A 24 -8.33 21.34 7.45
CA LYS A 24 -6.97 21.08 7.91
C LYS A 24 -6.83 19.59 8.21
N LEU A 25 -5.84 18.95 7.61
CA LEU A 25 -5.44 17.62 8.04
C LEU A 25 -4.68 17.74 9.36
N GLU A 26 -4.82 16.72 10.20
CA GLU A 26 -3.97 16.57 11.39
C GLU A 26 -2.49 16.63 10.96
N LEU A 27 -1.77 17.63 11.45
CA LEU A 27 -0.31 17.69 11.30
C LEU A 27 0.30 16.84 12.41
N ARG A 28 0.56 15.57 12.11
CA ARG A 28 1.35 14.73 13.01
C ARG A 28 2.80 15.22 12.99
N PRO A 29 3.47 15.35 14.15
CA PRO A 29 4.83 15.86 14.19
C PRO A 29 5.78 14.96 13.39
N ASP A 30 6.57 15.57 12.51
CA ASP A 30 7.68 14.90 11.82
C ASP A 30 8.59 14.25 12.89
N GLY A 31 8.84 12.95 12.78
CA GLY A 31 9.80 12.26 13.66
C GLY A 31 9.21 11.54 14.90
N GLN A 32 7.92 11.70 15.25
CA GLN A 32 7.36 10.89 16.35
C GLN A 32 7.15 9.41 15.97
N TYR A 33 7.06 9.10 14.67
CA TYR A 33 6.73 7.77 14.15
C TYR A 33 7.80 7.17 13.22
N LEU A 34 8.86 7.93 12.94
CA LEU A 34 9.99 7.46 12.14
C LEU A 34 11.21 7.46 13.05
N LEU A 35 11.92 6.35 13.06
CA LEU A 35 13.14 6.21 13.86
C LEU A 35 14.20 7.15 13.25
N ASP A 36 14.44 8.31 13.89
CA ASP A 36 15.31 9.38 13.38
C ASP A 36 16.72 8.91 12.96
N ASN A 37 17.20 7.80 13.53
CA ASN A 37 18.51 7.22 13.25
C ASN A 37 18.44 5.88 12.47
N SER A 38 17.30 5.54 11.89
CA SER A 38 17.16 4.27 11.18
C SER A 38 17.83 4.31 9.82
N GLN A 39 18.80 3.43 9.61
CA GLN A 39 19.39 3.21 8.28
C GLN A 39 18.51 2.32 7.38
N LYS A 40 17.40 1.78 7.89
CA LYS A 40 16.53 0.83 7.17
C LYS A 40 15.14 1.38 6.86
N PHE A 41 14.63 2.26 7.72
CA PHE A 41 13.30 2.86 7.62
C PHE A 41 13.48 4.36 7.41
N LEU A 42 13.85 4.71 6.18
CA LEU A 42 14.13 6.08 5.78
C LEU A 42 12.83 6.82 5.45
N ASN A 43 12.72 8.05 5.91
CA ASN A 43 11.71 8.97 5.40
C ASN A 43 12.13 9.47 4.02
N THR A 44 11.52 8.95 2.96
CA THR A 44 11.80 9.40 1.58
C THR A 44 10.88 10.53 1.12
N GLY A 45 9.96 10.99 1.99
CA GLY A 45 8.96 11.99 1.65
C GLY A 45 7.96 11.54 0.57
N GLY A 46 7.34 12.52 -0.09
CA GLY A 46 6.39 12.33 -1.19
C GLY A 46 5.17 13.23 -1.02
N ASP A 47 4.86 14.04 -2.03
CA ASP A 47 3.79 15.04 -1.96
C ASP A 47 2.40 14.46 -2.22
N ILE A 48 2.31 13.56 -3.21
CA ILE A 48 1.05 12.94 -3.65
C ILE A 48 1.32 11.47 -3.94
N PHE A 49 0.46 10.60 -3.45
CA PHE A 49 0.51 9.17 -3.72
C PHE A 49 -0.75 8.69 -4.42
N PHE A 50 -0.56 7.87 -5.47
CA PHE A 50 -1.65 7.23 -6.20
C PHE A 50 -1.56 5.71 -6.02
N TYR A 51 -2.56 5.12 -5.38
CA TYR A 51 -2.75 3.67 -5.34
C TYR A 51 -3.76 3.26 -6.41
N ILE A 52 -3.32 2.56 -7.45
CA ILE A 52 -4.18 2.10 -8.53
C ILE A 52 -4.28 0.58 -8.47
N LYS A 53 -5.50 0.06 -8.37
CA LYS A 53 -5.77 -1.38 -8.40
C LYS A 53 -6.84 -1.68 -9.43
N SER A 54 -6.58 -2.71 -10.24
CA SER A 54 -7.50 -3.16 -11.27
C SER A 54 -7.40 -4.66 -11.45
N ASP A 55 -8.52 -5.31 -11.75
CA ASP A 55 -8.54 -6.71 -12.21
C ASP A 55 -7.92 -6.86 -13.61
N LYS A 56 -7.76 -5.76 -14.37
CA LYS A 56 -7.08 -5.72 -15.67
C LYS A 56 -5.90 -4.75 -15.68
N LYS A 57 -4.73 -5.25 -16.04
CA LYS A 57 -3.50 -4.46 -16.18
C LYS A 57 -3.66 -3.26 -17.13
N ALA A 58 -4.33 -3.46 -18.26
CA ALA A 58 -4.55 -2.39 -19.25
C ALA A 58 -5.27 -1.17 -18.66
N ASN A 59 -6.28 -1.38 -17.78
CA ASN A 59 -7.00 -0.28 -17.15
C ASN A 59 -6.08 0.50 -16.18
N ALA A 60 -5.22 -0.19 -15.43
CA ALA A 60 -4.27 0.46 -14.52
C ALA A 60 -3.21 1.26 -15.31
N ASP A 61 -2.72 0.73 -16.42
CA ASP A 61 -1.80 1.43 -17.31
C ASP A 61 -2.46 2.67 -17.94
N GLN A 62 -3.72 2.56 -18.39
CA GLN A 62 -4.46 3.70 -18.94
C GLN A 62 -4.66 4.80 -17.90
N ILE A 63 -5.00 4.45 -16.66
CA ILE A 63 -5.12 5.43 -15.56
C ILE A 63 -3.79 6.12 -15.29
N LEU A 64 -2.69 5.37 -15.25
CA LEU A 64 -1.37 5.95 -15.04
C LEU A 64 -1.02 7.00 -16.12
N GLU A 65 -1.34 6.72 -17.39
CA GLU A 65 -1.11 7.69 -18.46
C GLU A 65 -2.05 8.91 -18.36
N LEU A 66 -3.32 8.70 -17.99
CA LEU A 66 -4.24 9.82 -17.73
C LEU A 66 -3.75 10.72 -16.59
N LEU A 67 -3.20 10.14 -15.51
CA LEU A 67 -2.64 10.89 -14.41
C LEU A 67 -1.40 11.69 -14.83
N LYS A 68 -0.48 11.09 -15.58
CA LYS A 68 0.69 11.80 -16.12
C LYS A 68 0.30 12.98 -16.99
N THR A 69 -0.65 12.78 -17.89
CA THR A 69 -1.17 13.84 -18.77
C THR A 69 -1.85 14.93 -17.96
N GLY A 70 -2.76 14.56 -17.05
CA GLY A 70 -3.47 15.53 -16.22
C GLY A 70 -2.55 16.37 -15.33
N LEU A 71 -1.52 15.76 -14.72
CA LEU A 71 -0.52 16.49 -13.92
C LEU A 71 0.30 17.44 -14.79
N LYS A 72 0.71 17.00 -15.99
CA LYS A 72 1.43 17.85 -16.94
C LYS A 72 0.57 19.04 -17.39
N ASP A 73 -0.69 18.80 -17.73
CA ASP A 73 -1.62 19.83 -18.19
C ASP A 73 -1.94 20.85 -17.08
N ALA A 74 -1.93 20.41 -15.82
CA ALA A 74 -2.02 21.28 -14.64
C ALA A 74 -0.71 22.06 -14.34
N GLY A 75 0.34 21.89 -15.15
CA GLY A 75 1.64 22.52 -14.94
C GLY A 75 2.44 21.94 -13.77
N ILE A 76 2.05 20.77 -13.26
CA ILE A 76 2.72 20.11 -12.14
C ILE A 76 3.89 19.30 -12.70
N THR A 77 5.11 19.69 -12.33
CA THR A 77 6.32 18.95 -12.67
C THR A 77 6.68 17.98 -11.54
N CYS A 78 6.51 16.68 -11.79
CA CYS A 78 6.89 15.63 -10.84
C CYS A 78 8.41 15.41 -10.89
N LYS A 79 9.17 16.01 -9.95
CA LYS A 79 10.63 15.87 -9.88
C LYS A 79 11.07 14.43 -9.57
N ASP A 80 10.35 13.74 -8.69
CA ASP A 80 10.70 12.40 -8.18
C ASP A 80 9.58 11.37 -8.40
N LEU A 81 9.11 11.24 -9.64
CA LEU A 81 8.07 10.26 -9.99
C LEU A 81 8.57 8.82 -9.79
N SER A 82 8.11 8.17 -8.73
CA SER A 82 8.35 6.75 -8.47
C SER A 82 7.14 5.90 -8.85
N ILE A 83 7.32 4.97 -9.79
CA ILE A 83 6.27 4.05 -10.23
C ILE A 83 6.68 2.63 -9.87
N THR A 84 5.83 1.92 -9.14
CA THR A 84 5.99 0.49 -8.84
C THR A 84 4.77 -0.27 -9.36
N LYS A 85 4.98 -1.25 -10.23
CA LYS A 85 3.91 -2.12 -10.76
C LYS A 85 4.03 -3.51 -10.13
N SER A 86 2.90 -4.06 -9.69
CA SER A 86 2.79 -5.46 -9.29
C SER A 86 2.14 -6.26 -10.41
N ASN A 87 2.65 -7.44 -10.70
CA ASN A 87 2.29 -8.18 -11.91
C ASN A 87 1.22 -9.27 -11.70
N GLU A 88 0.77 -9.55 -10.49
CA GLU A 88 -0.15 -10.69 -10.28
C GLU A 88 -1.31 -10.40 -9.34
N TYR A 89 -2.52 -10.70 -9.84
CA TYR A 89 -3.72 -10.92 -9.04
C TYR A 89 -3.82 -12.42 -8.77
N GLY A 90 -3.86 -12.82 -7.49
CA GLY A 90 -4.21 -14.19 -7.09
C GLY A 90 -3.13 -14.96 -6.33
N ASN A 91 -1.85 -14.60 -6.48
CA ASN A 91 -0.80 -15.20 -5.64
C ASN A 91 -0.56 -14.34 -4.40
N THR A 92 -1.38 -14.56 -3.37
CA THR A 92 -1.17 -13.94 -2.04
C THR A 92 -0.08 -14.64 -1.24
N LEU A 93 0.72 -15.51 -1.87
CA LEU A 93 1.76 -16.26 -1.19
C LEU A 93 3.10 -15.52 -1.29
N ILE A 94 3.80 -15.45 -0.16
CA ILE A 94 5.13 -14.84 -0.01
C ILE A 94 6.17 -15.89 0.37
N ILE A 95 7.45 -15.55 0.24
CA ILE A 95 8.60 -16.43 0.53
C ILE A 95 8.46 -17.76 -0.24
N ASN A 96 8.65 -17.68 -1.56
CA ASN A 96 8.55 -18.83 -2.47
C ASN A 96 7.27 -19.67 -2.28
N GLY A 97 6.12 -19.01 -2.09
CA GLY A 97 4.84 -19.71 -1.95
C GLY A 97 4.53 -20.26 -0.55
N SER A 98 5.40 -20.03 0.44
CA SER A 98 5.30 -20.69 1.76
C SER A 98 4.21 -20.11 2.67
N PHE A 99 3.91 -18.80 2.57
CA PHE A 99 2.98 -18.14 3.50
C PHE A 99 1.93 -17.30 2.80
N ARG A 100 0.69 -17.34 3.30
CA ARG A 100 -0.37 -16.44 2.83
C ARG A 100 -0.31 -15.10 3.55
N GLU A 101 -0.14 -14.03 2.78
CA GLU A 101 -0.21 -12.63 3.22
C GLU A 101 -1.67 -12.17 3.42
N GLY A 102 -1.87 -11.20 4.31
CA GLY A 102 -3.16 -10.53 4.48
C GLY A 102 -4.22 -11.29 5.28
N LEU A 103 -3.86 -12.41 5.95
CA LEU A 103 -4.82 -13.16 6.78
C LEU A 103 -5.35 -12.39 7.98
N ALA A 104 -4.55 -11.50 8.55
CA ALA A 104 -4.95 -10.66 9.68
C ALA A 104 -5.63 -9.36 9.25
N ASN A 105 -5.84 -9.15 7.94
CA ASN A 105 -6.51 -7.95 7.46
C ASN A 105 -7.98 -7.97 7.90
N LEU A 106 -8.47 -6.80 8.29
CA LEU A 106 -9.90 -6.59 8.51
C LEU A 106 -10.66 -6.91 7.22
N SER A 107 -11.73 -7.68 7.35
CA SER A 107 -12.51 -8.17 6.20
C SER A 107 -13.98 -7.79 6.28
N ASP A 108 -14.47 -7.43 7.48
CA ASP A 108 -15.82 -6.93 7.67
C ASP A 108 -15.87 -5.40 7.59
N ARG A 109 -17.01 -4.89 7.14
CA ARG A 109 -17.22 -3.46 6.95
C ARG A 109 -17.15 -2.67 8.26
N CYS A 110 -17.70 -3.21 9.34
CA CYS A 110 -17.78 -2.49 10.61
C CYS A 110 -16.39 -2.19 11.17
N SER A 111 -15.49 -3.17 11.13
CA SER A 111 -14.10 -2.99 11.56
C SER A 111 -13.35 -2.01 10.65
N VAL A 112 -13.59 -2.04 9.34
CA VAL A 112 -13.00 -1.06 8.41
C VAL A 112 -13.46 0.36 8.74
N ASP A 113 -14.77 0.55 8.89
CA ASP A 113 -15.35 1.86 9.18
C ASP A 113 -14.85 2.40 10.54
N GLN A 114 -14.63 1.53 11.53
CA GLN A 114 -14.18 1.93 12.87
C GLN A 114 -12.67 2.12 13.01
N LEU A 115 -11.85 1.32 12.32
CA LEU A 115 -10.39 1.27 12.55
C LEU A 115 -9.57 1.87 11.42
N ILE A 116 -10.15 2.06 10.23
CA ILE A 116 -9.44 2.59 9.05
C ILE A 116 -9.93 3.99 8.72
N LEU A 117 -11.23 4.25 8.79
CA LEU A 117 -11.81 5.51 8.34
C LEU A 117 -11.83 6.58 9.44
N ILE A 118 -11.59 7.82 9.05
CA ILE A 118 -11.69 8.99 9.92
C ILE A 118 -13.17 9.25 10.23
N GLY A 119 -13.50 9.29 11.52
CA GLY A 119 -14.85 9.53 12.03
C GLY A 119 -15.22 11.02 12.16
N GLU A 120 -16.46 11.31 12.57
CA GLU A 120 -16.97 12.68 12.70
C GLU A 120 -16.27 13.51 13.79
N MET A 121 -15.67 12.84 14.78
CA MET A 121 -15.04 13.49 15.93
C MET A 121 -13.52 13.63 15.79
N GLU A 122 -12.96 13.24 14.64
CA GLU A 122 -11.52 13.20 14.40
C GLU A 122 -11.07 14.33 13.47
N ASN A 123 -9.80 14.75 13.60
CA ASN A 123 -9.21 15.72 12.69
C ASN A 123 -8.99 15.08 11.32
N GLY A 124 -9.53 15.69 10.27
CA GLY A 124 -9.36 15.20 8.90
C GLY A 124 -10.66 15.26 8.13
N GLU A 125 -10.72 14.50 7.04
CA GLU A 125 -11.94 14.38 6.24
C GLU A 125 -12.70 13.11 6.64
N ILE A 126 -13.99 13.24 6.97
CA ILE A 126 -14.86 12.10 7.29
C ILE A 126 -14.84 11.09 6.14
N GLY A 127 -14.59 9.83 6.45
CA GLY A 127 -14.43 8.76 5.46
C GLY A 127 -13.08 8.75 4.74
N GLY A 128 -12.18 9.68 5.07
CA GLY A 128 -10.76 9.63 4.72
C GLY A 128 -10.00 8.61 5.56
N THR A 129 -8.71 8.47 5.32
CA THR A 129 -7.82 7.61 6.11
C THR A 129 -6.38 8.11 6.04
N TYR A 130 -5.55 7.69 6.98
CA TYR A 130 -4.11 7.90 6.93
C TYR A 130 -3.44 6.72 6.25
N MET A 131 -2.41 7.00 5.45
CA MET A 131 -1.68 5.98 4.71
C MET A 131 -0.18 6.17 4.89
N MET A 132 0.52 5.05 5.03
CA MET A 132 1.98 4.97 4.99
C MET A 132 2.38 3.87 4.01
N THR A 133 3.47 4.09 3.28
CA THR A 133 4.02 3.10 2.35
C THR A 133 5.49 2.85 2.62
N GLN A 134 5.92 1.61 2.47
CA GLN A 134 7.32 1.20 2.56
C GLN A 134 7.66 0.29 1.38
N LYS A 135 8.79 0.58 0.71
CA LYS A 135 9.29 -0.25 -0.39
C LYS A 135 10.43 -1.13 0.11
N PHE A 136 10.15 -2.42 0.29
CA PHE A 136 11.15 -3.38 0.71
C PHE A 136 11.91 -3.97 -0.48
N LYS A 137 13.24 -4.02 -0.38
CA LYS A 137 14.09 -4.80 -1.28
C LYS A 137 14.50 -6.08 -0.56
N THR A 138 13.97 -7.20 -1.00
CA THR A 138 14.11 -8.49 -0.31
C THR A 138 14.91 -9.47 -1.16
N HIS A 139 15.87 -10.17 -0.54
CA HIS A 139 16.58 -11.29 -1.16
C HIS A 139 15.73 -12.56 -1.03
N TRP A 140 14.74 -12.71 -1.91
CA TRP A 140 13.76 -13.80 -1.84
C TRP A 140 14.39 -15.19 -1.92
N GLU A 141 15.45 -15.37 -2.70
CA GLU A 141 16.17 -16.66 -2.82
C GLU A 141 16.77 -17.11 -1.48
N ILE A 142 17.38 -16.18 -0.74
CA ILE A 142 17.99 -16.45 0.57
C ILE A 142 16.92 -16.79 1.61
N LEU A 143 15.76 -16.11 1.56
CA LEU A 143 14.66 -16.41 2.46
C LEU A 143 13.99 -17.74 2.12
N GLY A 144 13.83 -18.02 0.82
CA GLY A 144 13.19 -19.23 0.32
C GLY A 144 14.00 -20.50 0.56
N SER A 145 15.33 -20.40 0.60
CA SER A 145 16.24 -21.54 0.86
C SER A 145 16.38 -21.91 2.34
N LYS A 146 15.80 -21.12 3.25
CA LYS A 146 15.81 -21.45 4.69
C LYS A 146 14.94 -22.70 4.96
N PRO A 147 15.31 -23.52 5.97
CA PRO A 147 14.46 -24.60 6.44
C PRO A 147 13.06 -24.12 6.82
N ASP A 148 12.05 -24.97 6.65
CA ASP A 148 10.67 -24.62 6.95
C ASP A 148 10.49 -24.19 8.41
N SER A 149 11.07 -24.91 9.36
CA SER A 149 11.05 -24.52 10.78
C SER A 149 11.55 -23.09 11.02
N THR A 150 12.67 -22.71 10.40
CA THR A 150 13.22 -21.35 10.49
C THR A 150 12.28 -20.32 9.86
N LYS A 151 11.68 -20.64 8.71
CA LYS A 151 10.70 -19.76 8.07
C LYS A 151 9.46 -19.57 8.95
N GLU A 152 8.98 -20.64 9.58
CA GLU A 152 7.83 -20.61 10.49
C GLU A 152 8.12 -19.79 11.76
N GLU A 153 9.31 -19.93 12.33
CA GLU A 153 9.76 -19.13 13.48
C GLU A 153 9.87 -17.63 13.13
N MET A 154 10.38 -17.30 11.94
CA MET A 154 10.49 -15.92 11.47
C MET A 154 9.13 -15.23 11.27
N ILE A 155 8.15 -15.97 10.76
CA ILE A 155 6.81 -15.44 10.44
C ILE A 155 5.82 -15.62 11.61
N GLY A 156 6.08 -16.58 12.51
CA GLY A 156 5.19 -16.95 13.61
C GLY A 156 3.98 -17.78 13.17
N ARG A 157 4.02 -18.42 11.99
CA ARG A 157 2.91 -19.19 11.41
C ARG A 157 3.41 -20.45 10.72
N LYS A 158 2.54 -21.45 10.58
CA LYS A 158 2.84 -22.66 9.80
C LYS A 158 2.86 -22.38 8.30
N ILE A 159 3.75 -23.07 7.58
CA ILE A 159 3.79 -23.01 6.12
C ILE A 159 2.49 -23.57 5.52
N VAL A 160 2.09 -23.03 4.37
CA VAL A 160 0.95 -23.54 3.62
C VAL A 160 1.37 -24.81 2.90
N VAL A 161 0.85 -25.96 3.34
CA VAL A 161 0.98 -27.21 2.59
C VAL A 161 -0.05 -27.19 1.47
N ILE A 162 0.40 -26.95 0.24
CA ILE A 162 -0.44 -27.18 -0.94
C ILE A 162 -0.46 -28.69 -1.14
N SER A 163 -1.46 -29.37 -0.57
CA SER A 163 -1.70 -30.76 -0.90
C SER A 163 -2.07 -30.83 -2.39
N ASN A 164 -1.24 -31.49 -3.20
CA ASN A 164 -1.68 -32.05 -4.47
C ASN A 164 -2.67 -33.18 -4.18
N ALA A 165 -3.86 -32.83 -3.71
CA ALA A 165 -4.99 -33.73 -3.78
C ALA A 165 -5.28 -33.89 -5.28
N LEU A 166 -5.04 -35.11 -5.79
CA LEU A 166 -5.37 -35.50 -7.15
C LEU A 166 -6.74 -34.95 -7.53
N ILE A 167 -6.77 -34.15 -8.59
CA ILE A 167 -7.97 -34.06 -9.43
C ILE A 167 -7.95 -35.38 -10.21
N LEU A 168 -8.77 -36.33 -9.76
CA LEU A 168 -9.23 -37.45 -10.59
C LEU A 168 -10.17 -36.91 -11.67
#